data_AF-A0A519WVE3-F1
#
_entry.id   AF-A0A519WVE3-F1
#
_cell.length_a   1.000
_cell.length_b   1.000
_cell.length_c   1.000
_cell.angle_alpha   90.00
_cell.angle_beta   90.00
_cell.angle_gamma   90.00
#
_symmetry.space_group_name_H-M   'P 1'
#
loop_
_entity.id
_entity.type
_entity.pdbx_description
1 polymer ?
#
loop_
_entity_poly.entity_id
_entity_poly.type
_entity_poly.pdbx_seq_one_letter_code
_entity_poly.pdbx_strand_id
1 'polypeptide(L)'
;GGLGFIDGVIVDTHFVQRGRIGRLLYAAASNPGILGIGLGEDTGLYISNGSRMEAIGSGMVILVDGRHMADTNLTDVEMGQPVSIKNMVVHVMCDGDIYDLAEHKLTIHHPKVIAIE
;
A
#
# COMPACT_ATOMS: atom_id res chain seq x y z
N GLY A 1 11.38 5.99 11.67
CA GLY A 1 12.57 6.44 10.93
C GLY A 1 12.96 5.37 9.94
N GLY A 2 13.44 5.77 8.76
CA GLY A 2 13.91 4.88 7.68
C GLY A 2 15.12 5.51 6.98
N LEU A 3 15.53 4.95 5.84
CA LEU A 3 16.71 5.44 5.09
C LEU A 3 16.41 6.61 4.13
N GLY A 4 15.15 6.96 3.93
CA GLY A 4 14.77 8.13 3.11
C GLY A 4 15.06 7.99 1.61
N PHE A 5 15.07 6.77 1.07
CA PHE A 5 15.25 6.56 -0.38
C PHE A 5 14.01 6.93 -1.21
N ILE A 6 12.85 6.97 -0.56
CA ILE A 6 11.59 7.43 -1.14
C ILE A 6 10.77 8.09 -0.03
N ASP A 7 10.27 9.28 -0.31
CA ASP A 7 9.48 10.07 0.62
C ASP A 7 8.00 9.72 0.52
N GLY A 8 7.24 10.02 1.58
CA GLY A 8 5.79 9.88 1.57
C GLY A 8 5.27 8.44 1.56
N VAL A 9 6.11 7.45 1.89
CA VAL A 9 5.71 6.04 1.95
C VAL A 9 6.14 5.35 3.24
N ILE A 10 5.40 4.32 3.65
CA ILE A 10 5.81 3.35 4.67
C ILE A 10 5.77 1.96 4.03
N VAL A 11 6.84 1.19 4.18
CA VAL A 11 6.94 -0.17 3.62
C VAL A 11 6.86 -1.22 4.72
N ASP A 12 6.04 -2.24 4.49
CA ASP A 12 5.92 -3.43 5.33
C ASP A 12 6.02 -4.70 4.46
N THR A 13 6.66 -5.74 5.00
CA THR A 13 6.94 -7.01 4.30
C THR A 13 6.33 -8.20 5.05
N HIS A 14 6.13 -9.32 4.35
CA HIS A 14 5.49 -10.54 4.87
C HIS A 14 4.04 -10.31 5.34
N PHE A 15 3.32 -9.50 4.56
CA PHE A 15 2.08 -8.85 4.95
C PHE A 15 0.89 -9.79 5.13
N VAL A 16 0.71 -10.74 4.21
CA VAL A 16 -0.49 -11.59 4.13
C VAL A 16 -0.48 -12.72 5.17
N GLN A 17 0.68 -13.31 5.47
CA GLN A 17 0.76 -14.51 6.33
C GLN A 17 0.64 -14.24 7.84
N ARG A 18 0.74 -12.99 8.30
CA ARG A 18 0.83 -12.65 9.74
C ARG A 18 -0.23 -11.65 10.22
N GLY A 19 -1.28 -11.40 9.43
CA GLY A 19 -2.34 -10.44 9.81
C GLY A 19 -1.86 -8.99 9.93
N ARG A 20 -0.85 -8.61 9.13
CA ARG A 20 -0.16 -7.30 9.23
C ARG A 20 -0.90 -6.17 8.50
N ILE A 21 -2.05 -6.48 7.88
CA ILE A 21 -2.92 -5.48 7.29
C ILE A 21 -3.46 -4.47 8.29
N GLY A 22 -3.81 -4.92 9.51
CA GLY A 22 -4.33 -4.03 10.54
C GLY A 22 -3.35 -2.92 10.94
N ARG A 23 -2.05 -3.24 11.03
CA ARG A 23 -1.04 -2.21 11.36
C ARG A 23 -0.77 -1.25 10.20
N LEU A 24 -0.86 -1.69 8.95
CA LEU A 24 -0.62 -0.83 7.80
C LEU A 24 -1.80 0.12 7.61
N LEU A 25 -3.02 -0.38 7.79
CA LEU A 25 -4.24 0.43 7.89
C LEU A 25 -4.12 1.48 9.01
N TYR A 26 -3.70 1.05 10.21
CA TYR A 26 -3.50 1.96 11.34
C TYR A 26 -2.41 3.01 11.04
N ALA A 27 -1.29 2.62 10.44
CA ALA A 27 -0.20 3.53 10.08
C ALA A 27 -0.64 4.58 9.05
N ALA A 28 -1.36 4.16 8.01
CA ALA A 28 -1.90 5.07 6.99
C ALA A 28 -2.99 5.99 7.56
N ALA A 29 -3.86 5.50 8.45
CA ALA A 29 -4.85 6.33 9.13
C ALA A 29 -4.23 7.33 10.11
N SER A 30 -3.13 6.94 10.78
CA SER A 30 -2.38 7.81 11.70
C SER A 30 -1.57 8.89 10.97
N ASN A 31 -1.24 8.66 9.71
CA ASN A 31 -0.57 9.64 8.85
C ASN A 31 -1.17 9.62 7.44
N PRO A 32 -2.34 10.27 7.23
CA PRO A 32 -3.06 10.22 5.97
C PRO A 32 -2.28 10.72 4.75
N GLY A 33 -1.21 11.50 4.93
CA GLY A 33 -0.36 11.97 3.84
C GLY A 33 0.65 10.94 3.32
N ILE A 34 0.73 9.76 3.94
CA ILE A 34 1.67 8.70 3.57
C ILE A 34 0.93 7.54 2.90
N LEU A 35 1.53 6.98 1.84
CA LEU A 35 1.09 5.73 1.23
C LEU A 35 1.69 4.53 1.98
N GLY A 36 0.84 3.67 2.52
CA GLY A 36 1.26 2.37 3.06
C GLY A 36 1.48 1.36 1.95
N ILE A 37 2.63 0.68 1.94
CA ILE A 37 3.01 -0.33 0.93
C ILE A 37 3.25 -1.66 1.64
N GLY A 38 2.40 -2.65 1.37
CA GLY A 38 2.54 -4.02 1.83
C GLY A 38 3.06 -4.91 0.71
N LEU A 39 4.26 -5.46 0.87
CA LEU A 39 4.85 -6.42 -0.08
C LEU A 39 4.50 -7.86 0.32
N GLY A 40 3.92 -8.58 -0.63
CA GLY A 40 3.71 -10.02 -0.58
C GLY A 40 5.02 -10.81 -0.71
N GLU A 41 4.92 -12.14 -0.66
CA GLU A 41 6.07 -13.01 -0.93
C GLU A 41 6.42 -12.98 -2.42
N ASP A 42 7.70 -13.18 -2.74
CA ASP A 42 8.21 -13.23 -4.11
C ASP A 42 7.73 -12.05 -4.99
N THR A 43 7.61 -10.87 -4.38
CA THR A 43 7.11 -9.64 -5.00
C THR A 43 7.97 -8.45 -4.61
N GLY A 44 8.14 -7.51 -5.53
CA GLY A 44 8.83 -6.24 -5.31
C GLY A 44 8.08 -5.06 -5.93
N LEU A 45 8.60 -3.88 -5.64
CA LEU A 45 8.17 -2.63 -6.27
C LEU A 45 9.38 -1.96 -6.91
N TYR A 46 9.43 -1.94 -8.23
CA TYR A 46 10.47 -1.25 -8.97
C TYR A 46 10.12 0.24 -9.07
N ILE A 47 10.92 1.07 -8.39
CA ILE A 47 10.74 2.52 -8.38
C ILE A 47 11.70 3.14 -9.38
N SER A 48 11.15 3.90 -10.33
CA SER A 48 11.90 4.62 -11.36
C SER A 48 11.37 6.04 -11.50
N ASN A 49 12.19 6.93 -12.06
CA ASN A 49 11.80 8.31 -12.38
C ASN A 49 11.19 9.10 -11.21
N GLY A 50 11.56 8.76 -9.97
CA GLY A 50 11.14 9.47 -8.75
C GLY A 50 9.74 9.12 -8.22
N SER A 51 8.77 8.83 -9.08
CA SER A 51 7.38 8.54 -8.65
C SER A 51 6.77 7.27 -9.22
N ARG A 52 7.35 6.71 -10.29
CA ARG A 52 6.76 5.58 -11.00
C ARG A 52 7.10 4.28 -10.27
N MET A 53 6.07 3.57 -9.82
CA MET A 53 6.16 2.31 -9.11
C MET A 53 5.57 1.18 -9.95
N GLU A 54 6.36 0.17 -10.27
CA GLU A 54 5.92 -1.03 -10.98
C GLU A 54 5.93 -2.22 -10.03
N ALA A 55 4.81 -2.95 -9.95
CA ALA A 55 4.80 -4.22 -9.24
C ALA A 55 5.51 -5.28 -10.09
N ILE A 56 6.42 -6.03 -9.46
CA ILE A 56 7.19 -7.10 -10.10
C ILE A 56 7.11 -8.37 -9.26
N GLY A 57 7.06 -9.53 -9.91
CA GLY A 57 7.09 -10.83 -9.24
C GLY A 57 5.73 -11.53 -9.16
N SER A 58 5.69 -12.70 -8.52
CA SER A 58 4.56 -13.63 -8.63
C SER A 58 3.43 -13.40 -7.63
N GLY A 59 3.65 -12.59 -6.59
CA GLY A 59 2.66 -12.27 -5.57
C GLY A 59 1.96 -10.92 -5.80
N MET A 60 1.59 -10.25 -4.70
CA MET A 60 0.81 -9.02 -4.72
C MET A 60 1.49 -7.90 -3.95
N VAL A 61 1.34 -6.67 -4.43
CA VAL A 61 1.60 -5.46 -3.64
C VAL A 61 0.27 -4.85 -3.22
N ILE A 62 0.13 -4.51 -1.93
CA ILE A 62 -1.06 -3.86 -1.39
C ILE A 62 -0.70 -2.43 -1.04
N LEU A 63 -1.42 -1.47 -1.61
CA LEU A 63 -1.29 -0.06 -1.28
C LEU A 63 -2.47 0.36 -0.40
N VAL A 64 -2.18 1.05 0.70
CA VAL A 64 -3.16 1.58 1.63
C VAL A 64 -3.02 3.09 1.65
N ASP A 65 -4.11 3.78 1.33
CA ASP A 65 -4.11 5.21 1.09
C ASP A 65 -5.14 5.94 1.96
N GLY A 66 -4.62 6.70 2.93
CA GLY A 66 -5.40 7.46 3.89
C GLY A 66 -5.90 8.81 3.39
N ARG A 67 -5.45 9.30 2.23
CA ARG A 67 -5.70 10.69 1.77
C ARG A 67 -7.17 11.03 1.55
N HIS A 68 -8.01 10.00 1.32
CA HIS A 68 -9.45 10.13 1.12
C HIS A 68 -10.28 9.55 2.28
N MET A 69 -9.65 9.27 3.42
CA MET A 69 -10.35 8.80 4.62
C MET A 69 -11.40 9.83 5.05
N ALA A 70 -12.61 9.35 5.31
CA ALA A 70 -13.75 10.20 5.62
C ALA A 70 -13.90 10.47 7.12
N ASP A 71 -13.47 9.54 7.97
CA ASP A 71 -13.58 9.65 9.44
C ASP A 71 -12.72 8.60 10.16
N THR A 72 -12.28 8.90 11.39
CA THR A 72 -11.64 7.94 12.30
C THR A 72 -11.71 8.41 13.75
N ASN A 73 -11.80 7.49 14.70
CA ASN A 73 -11.75 7.79 16.14
C ASN A 73 -10.32 7.78 16.71
N LEU A 74 -9.29 7.79 15.86
CA LEU A 74 -7.89 7.57 16.26
C LEU A 74 -7.38 8.60 17.29
N THR A 75 -7.87 9.83 17.23
CA THR A 75 -7.52 10.90 18.20
C THR A 75 -8.30 10.83 19.50
N ASP A 76 -9.38 10.04 19.54
CA ASP A 76 -10.34 10.00 20.65
C ASP A 76 -10.12 8.79 21.56
N VAL A 77 -9.26 7.85 21.16
CA VAL A 77 -9.01 6.60 21.86
C VAL A 77 -7.58 6.52 22.42
N GLU A 78 -7.44 5.86 23.56
CA GLU A 78 -6.13 5.60 24.16
C GLU A 78 -5.34 4.54 23.38
N MET A 79 -4.02 4.53 23.57
CA MET A 79 -3.15 3.52 22.98
C MET A 79 -3.59 2.10 23.41
N GLY A 80 -3.75 1.22 22.42
CA GLY A 80 -4.19 -0.16 22.62
C GLY A 80 -5.72 -0.36 22.56
N GLN A 81 -6.50 0.71 22.46
CA GLN A 81 -7.94 0.63 22.23
C GLN A 81 -8.27 0.42 20.73
N PRO A 82 -9.43 -0.16 20.39
CA PRO A 82 -9.85 -0.36 19.01
C PRO A 82 -10.04 0.95 18.23
N VAL A 83 -9.58 0.95 16.98
CA VAL A 83 -9.73 2.07 16.04
C VAL A 83 -10.73 1.73 14.94
N SER A 84 -11.58 2.70 14.62
CA SER A 84 -12.46 2.70 13.46
C SER A 84 -11.90 3.61 12.37
N ILE A 85 -11.97 3.17 11.12
CA ILE A 85 -11.53 3.91 9.94
C ILE A 85 -12.65 3.86 8.91
N LYS A 86 -13.07 5.02 8.40
CA LYS A 86 -14.13 5.14 7.40
C LYS A 86 -13.54 5.59 6.06
N ASN A 87 -13.88 4.87 4.99
CA ASN A 87 -13.52 5.21 3.60
C ASN A 87 -12.00 5.21 3.32
N MET A 88 -11.29 4.17 3.76
CA MET A 88 -9.90 3.94 3.36
C MET A 88 -9.85 3.40 1.93
N VAL A 89 -8.96 3.95 1.11
CA VAL A 89 -8.70 3.41 -0.24
C VAL A 89 -7.63 2.33 -0.14
N VAL A 90 -7.92 1.17 -0.72
CA VAL A 90 -6.95 0.07 -0.82
C VAL A 90 -6.83 -0.32 -2.28
N HIS A 91 -5.59 -0.35 -2.78
CA HIS A 91 -5.26 -0.90 -4.07
C HIS A 91 -4.49 -2.21 -3.91
N VAL A 92 -4.66 -3.11 -4.87
CA VAL A 92 -3.90 -4.34 -4.97
C VAL A 92 -3.32 -4.39 -6.37
N MET A 93 -2.02 -4.60 -6.47
CA MET A 93 -1.25 -4.63 -7.70
C MET A 93 -0.65 -6.02 -7.89
N CYS A 94 -0.64 -6.51 -9.12
CA CYS A 94 0.15 -7.68 -9.53
C CYS A 94 1.21 -7.29 -10.57
N ASP A 95 1.99 -8.27 -11.02
CA ASP A 95 3.08 -8.09 -11.99
C ASP A 95 2.67 -7.20 -13.17
N GLY A 96 3.47 -6.16 -13.42
CA GLY A 96 3.29 -5.20 -14.50
C GLY A 96 2.33 -4.04 -14.19
N ASP A 97 1.56 -4.07 -13.11
CA ASP A 97 0.73 -2.94 -12.71
C ASP A 97 1.58 -1.72 -12.31
N ILE A 98 1.07 -0.53 -12.59
CA ILE A 98 1.79 0.73 -12.36
C ILE A 98 1.02 1.62 -11.40
N TYR A 99 1.68 2.07 -10.34
CA TYR A 99 1.21 3.17 -9.51
C TYR A 99 2.11 4.39 -9.72
N ASP A 100 1.52 5.55 -10.01
CA ASP A 100 2.24 6.82 -9.98
C ASP A 100 2.06 7.47 -8.62
N LEU A 101 3.15 7.66 -7.86
CA LEU A 101 3.10 8.26 -6.53
C LEU A 101 2.76 9.75 -6.54
N ALA A 102 3.10 10.48 -7.59
CA ALA A 102 2.84 11.92 -7.67
C ALA A 102 1.37 12.20 -7.99
N GLU A 103 0.84 11.46 -8.97
CA GLU A 103 -0.57 11.55 -9.39
C GLU A 103 -1.50 10.67 -8.56
N HIS A 104 -0.90 9.78 -7.77
CA HIS A 104 -1.58 8.83 -6.91
C HIS A 104 -2.63 7.98 -7.63
N LYS A 105 -2.19 7.43 -8.77
CA LYS A 105 -3.05 6.74 -9.72
C LYS A 105 -2.52 5.35 -9.99
N LEU A 106 -3.37 4.35 -9.75
CA LEU A 106 -3.14 2.98 -10.21
C LEU A 106 -3.60 2.82 -11.66
N THR A 107 -2.76 2.24 -12.49
CA THR A 107 -3.09 1.72 -13.82
C THR A 107 -2.91 0.21 -13.80
N ILE A 108 -4.00 -0.52 -14.00
CA ILE A 108 -3.99 -1.98 -14.07
C ILE A 108 -3.61 -2.41 -15.49
N HIS A 109 -2.49 -3.11 -15.61
CA HIS A 109 -2.05 -3.73 -16.85
C HIS A 109 -2.69 -5.10 -16.96
N HIS A 110 -3.87 -5.12 -17.57
CA HIS A 110 -4.60 -6.37 -17.83
C HIS A 110 -3.67 -7.38 -18.51
N PRO A 111 -3.51 -8.59 -17.96
CA PRO A 111 -2.62 -9.57 -18.56
C PRO A 111 -3.06 -9.84 -19.99
N LYS A 112 -2.09 -9.88 -20.92
CA LYS A 112 -2.29 -10.62 -22.17
C LYS A 112 -2.43 -12.07 -21.75
N VAL A 113 -3.67 -12.57 -21.68
CA VAL A 113 -4.08 -13.98 -21.49
C VAL A 113 -2.94 -14.88 -20.99
N ILE A 114 -2.96 -15.24 -19.70
CA ILE A 114 -2.10 -16.33 -19.22
C ILE A 114 -2.52 -17.57 -20.00
N ALA A 115 -1.65 -18.04 -20.90
CA ALA A 115 -1.84 -19.33 -21.53
C ALA A 115 -1.83 -20.36 -20.40
N ILE A 116 -2.97 -21.00 -20.19
CA ILE A 116 -3.08 -22.12 -19.26
C ILE A 116 -2.47 -23.31 -20.01
N GLU A 117 -1.30 -23.78 -19.57
CA GLU A 117 -0.81 -25.12 -19.95
C GLU A 117 -1.62 -26.21 -19.24
#